data_AF-B3CH95-F1
#
_entry.id   AF-B3CH95-F1
#
_cell.length_a   1.000
_cell.length_b   1.000
_cell.length_c   1.000
_cell.angle_alpha   90.00
_cell.angle_beta   90.00
_cell.angle_gamma   90.00
#
_symmetry.space_group_name_H-M   'P 1'
#
loop_
_entity.id
_entity.type
_entity.pdbx_description
1 polymer ?
#
loop_
_entity_poly.entity_id
_entity_poly.type
_entity_poly.pdbx_seq_one_letter_code
_entity_poly.pdbx_strand_id
1 'polypeptide(L)'
;MKYLNIYLLALLTIFIVGCSDDDPAMNSASTTVSFTQSEVTFNENAGIVKVPLTIEGERNGMIKVTFKVEDGSAIVNEHYIVTTTTVYIPTDANDTFGCEIRLLDDGMTENDDRNLKVTIENVEGAQTGATSTCNVILKDVDKNPYFKLMGTWTFNAVKATDGSAVSFTVTISDGGDEANLEKSYVFNGFTDGKGYDATIPWTVDYNKASETLSVVQGPTYAKYNFGFVGEVRVCPMDLTAALSKSLEGTWNETFDRIDFDPNGIIGVGVFDSGEYAGYWAVYAECYMVKK
;
A
#
# COMPACT_ATOMS: atom_id res chain seq x y z
N MET A 1 -4.20 57.72 30.03
CA MET A 1 -5.68 57.85 29.98
C MET A 1 -6.14 56.96 28.83
N LYS A 2 -6.73 55.78 28.99
CA LYS A 2 -7.76 55.37 29.96
C LYS A 2 -7.95 53.84 29.93
N TYR A 3 -7.99 53.27 31.13
CA TYR A 3 -8.75 52.11 31.61
C TYR A 3 -8.52 50.71 31.01
N LEU A 4 -7.65 50.01 31.75
CA LEU A 4 -7.76 48.63 32.22
C LEU A 4 -9.23 48.19 32.47
N ASN A 5 -9.70 47.18 31.75
CA ASN A 5 -10.93 46.43 32.09
C ASN A 5 -10.55 45.14 32.81
N ILE A 6 -10.60 45.21 34.15
CA ILE A 6 -10.54 44.07 35.06
C ILE A 6 -11.83 43.27 34.88
N TYR A 7 -11.74 42.04 34.38
CA TYR A 7 -12.85 41.11 34.47
C TYR A 7 -12.92 40.54 35.88
N LEU A 8 -14.07 40.80 36.49
CA LEU A 8 -14.48 40.50 37.85
C LEU A 8 -14.33 39.00 38.17
N LEU A 9 -13.43 38.70 39.09
CA LEU A 9 -13.28 37.41 39.76
C LEU A 9 -14.50 37.18 40.66
N ALA A 10 -15.47 36.39 40.19
CA ALA A 10 -16.58 35.93 41.02
C ALA A 10 -16.14 34.68 41.80
N LEU A 11 -15.86 34.88 43.08
CA LEU A 11 -15.58 33.86 44.07
C LEU A 11 -16.86 33.02 44.29
N LEU A 12 -16.87 31.78 43.82
CA LEU A 12 -17.85 30.77 44.21
C LEU A 12 -17.14 29.76 45.13
N THR A 13 -17.04 30.08 46.41
CA THR A 13 -16.76 29.08 47.43
C THR A 13 -18.07 28.42 47.80
N ILE A 14 -18.21 27.13 47.54
CA ILE A 14 -19.06 26.25 48.35
C ILE A 14 -18.67 24.77 48.16
N PHE A 15 -18.47 24.15 49.33
CA PHE A 15 -18.45 22.74 49.69
C PHE A 15 -17.44 21.78 49.03
N ILE A 16 -16.35 21.60 49.79
CA ILE A 16 -15.68 20.32 50.10
C ILE A 16 -16.51 19.10 49.62
N VAL A 17 -16.04 18.45 48.56
CA VAL A 17 -16.29 17.02 48.32
C VAL A 17 -14.95 16.34 48.56
N GLY A 18 -14.98 15.35 49.45
CA GLY A 18 -13.80 14.81 50.12
C GLY A 18 -12.73 14.30 49.17
N CYS A 19 -11.50 14.28 49.67
CA CYS A 19 -10.62 13.15 49.42
C CYS A 19 -11.38 11.89 49.87
N SER A 20 -12.23 11.32 49.02
CA SER A 20 -12.33 9.87 49.04
C SER A 20 -10.98 9.41 48.54
N ASP A 21 -10.17 8.91 49.46
CA ASP A 21 -8.96 8.11 49.22
C ASP A 21 -9.35 6.77 48.51
N ASP A 22 -10.31 6.83 47.59
CA ASP A 22 -10.86 5.71 46.82
C ASP A 22 -10.03 5.53 45.55
N ASP A 23 -8.71 5.50 45.71
CA ASP A 23 -7.89 4.87 44.67
C ASP A 23 -8.36 3.40 44.59
N PRO A 24 -8.75 2.91 43.40
CA PRO A 24 -9.26 1.56 43.27
C PRO A 24 -8.24 0.57 43.83
N ALA A 25 -8.69 -0.27 44.75
CA ALA A 25 -7.81 -1.23 45.42
C ALA A 25 -7.06 -2.08 44.39
N MET A 26 -5.75 -2.21 44.56
CA MET A 26 -4.93 -3.07 43.71
C MET A 26 -5.34 -4.52 43.90
N ASN A 27 -5.27 -5.29 42.82
CA ASN A 27 -5.55 -6.71 42.85
C ASN A 27 -4.58 -7.43 43.81
N SER A 28 -5.12 -8.34 44.61
CA SER A 28 -4.39 -9.14 45.59
C SER A 28 -4.47 -10.64 45.33
N ALA A 29 -5.30 -11.05 44.38
CA ALA A 29 -5.43 -12.43 43.95
C ALA A 29 -4.22 -12.88 43.10
N SER A 30 -4.06 -14.19 42.94
CA SER A 30 -3.00 -14.75 42.09
C SER A 30 -3.33 -14.50 40.62
N THR A 31 -2.67 -13.50 40.04
CA THR A 31 -2.85 -13.09 38.64
C THR A 31 -1.51 -12.93 37.95
N THR A 32 -1.41 -13.31 36.68
CA THR A 32 -0.24 -13.07 35.84
C THR A 32 -0.59 -12.23 34.63
N VAL A 33 0.35 -11.38 34.21
CA VAL A 33 0.25 -10.58 32.99
C VAL A 33 1.41 -10.94 32.06
N SER A 34 1.10 -11.31 30.82
CA SER A 34 2.07 -11.58 29.75
C SER A 34 1.63 -10.89 28.45
N PHE A 35 2.54 -10.67 27.50
CA PHE A 35 2.10 -10.47 26.12
C PHE A 35 1.46 -11.73 25.57
N THR A 36 0.46 -11.58 24.70
CA THR A 36 -0.22 -12.71 24.06
C THR A 36 0.72 -13.49 23.15
N GLN A 37 1.70 -12.81 22.53
CA GLN A 37 2.72 -13.41 21.66
C GLN A 37 4.07 -12.75 21.92
N SER A 38 5.16 -13.48 21.72
CA SER A 38 6.53 -12.95 21.80
C SER A 38 6.91 -12.11 20.57
N GLU A 39 6.13 -12.20 19.49
CA GLU A 39 6.27 -11.39 18.28
C GLU A 39 4.90 -11.04 17.73
N VAL A 40 4.72 -9.81 17.24
CA VAL A 40 3.51 -9.37 16.53
C VAL A 40 3.90 -8.53 15.32
N THR A 41 3.13 -8.63 14.25
CA THR A 41 3.35 -7.85 13.03
C THR A 41 2.16 -6.94 12.76
N PHE A 42 2.45 -5.67 12.48
CA PHE A 42 1.49 -4.68 12.03
C PHE A 42 1.99 -4.07 10.71
N ASN A 43 1.08 -3.79 9.78
CA ASN A 43 1.40 -2.96 8.63
C ASN A 43 1.76 -1.56 9.12
N GLU A 44 2.78 -0.91 8.55
CA GLU A 44 3.20 0.44 8.98
C GLU A 44 2.09 1.50 8.83
N ASN A 45 1.16 1.29 7.89
CA ASN A 45 0.00 2.13 7.67
C ASN A 45 -1.21 1.82 8.59
N ALA A 46 -1.08 0.92 9.57
CA ALA A 46 -2.16 0.56 10.49
C ALA A 46 -2.56 1.70 11.46
N GLY A 47 -1.77 2.76 11.53
CA GLY A 47 -2.02 3.89 12.42
C GLY A 47 -1.75 3.54 13.88
N ILE A 48 -2.77 3.57 14.73
CA ILE A 48 -2.62 3.25 16.16
C ILE A 48 -2.87 1.76 16.39
N VAL A 49 -1.89 1.08 16.97
CA VAL A 49 -1.94 -0.35 17.29
C VAL A 49 -1.74 -0.58 18.78
N LYS A 50 -2.20 -1.73 19.28
CA LYS A 50 -2.00 -2.18 20.66
C LYS A 50 -1.28 -3.51 20.67
N VAL A 51 -0.17 -3.59 21.41
CA VAL A 51 0.54 -4.84 21.65
C VAL A 51 -0.21 -5.61 22.75
N PRO A 52 -0.91 -6.72 22.42
CA PRO A 52 -1.92 -7.29 23.29
C PRO A 52 -1.32 -8.02 24.48
N LEU A 53 -1.97 -7.86 25.64
CA LEU A 53 -1.71 -8.62 26.85
C LEU A 53 -2.72 -9.75 27.04
N THR A 54 -2.25 -10.81 27.68
CA THR A 54 -3.05 -11.88 28.26
C THR A 54 -2.93 -11.79 29.79
N ILE A 55 -4.09 -11.83 30.46
CA ILE A 55 -4.20 -11.76 31.91
C ILE A 55 -4.84 -13.06 32.39
N GLU A 56 -4.16 -13.80 33.25
CA GLU A 56 -4.60 -15.12 33.72
C GLU A 56 -4.68 -15.15 35.24
N GLY A 57 -5.71 -15.83 35.77
CA GLY A 57 -5.98 -15.92 37.20
C GLY A 57 -7.19 -15.09 37.64
N GLU A 58 -7.48 -15.13 38.94
CA GLU A 58 -8.59 -14.38 39.53
C GLU A 58 -8.25 -12.90 39.58
N ARG A 59 -9.22 -12.01 39.35
CA ARG A 59 -9.08 -10.56 39.52
C ARG A 59 -10.08 -10.07 40.55
N ASN A 60 -9.60 -9.39 41.58
CA ASN A 60 -10.40 -8.76 42.64
C ASN A 60 -10.08 -7.27 42.83
N GLY A 61 -9.25 -6.69 41.96
CA GLY A 61 -8.85 -5.28 42.00
C GLY A 61 -8.19 -4.83 40.70
N MET A 62 -7.67 -3.60 40.72
CA MET A 62 -6.97 -2.99 39.60
C MET A 62 -5.59 -3.63 39.40
N ILE A 63 -5.16 -3.80 38.15
CA ILE A 63 -3.78 -4.15 37.80
C ILE A 63 -3.17 -2.97 37.05
N LYS A 64 -1.94 -2.59 37.39
CA LYS A 64 -1.19 -1.55 36.68
C LYS A 64 0.02 -2.18 36.03
N VAL A 65 0.18 -1.95 34.74
CA VAL A 65 1.29 -2.48 33.94
C VAL A 65 2.05 -1.31 33.36
N THR A 66 3.37 -1.28 33.59
CA THR A 66 4.28 -0.31 33.00
C THR A 66 5.15 -1.00 31.95
N PHE A 67 5.27 -0.36 30.78
CA PHE A 67 6.03 -0.85 29.65
C PHE A 67 7.26 0.00 29.41
N LYS A 68 8.34 -0.68 28.99
CA LYS A 68 9.50 -0.05 28.37
C LYS A 68 9.49 -0.38 26.88
N VAL A 69 9.62 0.65 26.05
CA VAL A 69 9.76 0.51 24.59
C VAL A 69 11.20 0.85 24.21
N GLU A 70 11.85 -0.01 23.45
CA GLU A 70 13.24 0.13 23.01
C GLU A 70 13.29 0.06 21.48
N ASP A 71 14.04 0.96 20.86
CA ASP A 71 14.29 0.95 19.42
C ASP A 71 14.97 -0.35 18.99
N GLY A 72 14.59 -0.83 17.81
CA GLY A 72 15.32 -1.85 17.06
C GLY A 72 15.85 -1.22 15.77
N SER A 73 15.45 -1.74 14.62
CA SER A 73 15.60 -1.03 13.34
C SER A 73 14.54 0.06 13.13
N ALA A 74 13.42 -0.01 13.84
CA ALA A 74 12.46 1.10 13.94
C ALA A 74 12.93 2.08 15.02
N ILE A 75 13.01 3.36 14.65
CA ILE A 75 13.47 4.48 15.50
C ILE A 75 12.29 5.35 15.93
N VAL A 76 12.21 5.67 17.23
CA VAL A 76 11.17 6.53 17.80
C VAL A 76 11.17 7.93 17.17
N ASN A 77 9.97 8.47 16.93
CA ASN A 77 9.68 9.72 16.21
C ASN A 77 10.06 9.75 14.72
N GLU A 78 10.64 8.69 14.19
CA GLU A 78 10.85 8.52 12.74
C GLU A 78 9.88 7.47 12.18
N HIS A 79 9.77 6.32 12.84
CA HIS A 79 8.97 5.18 12.37
C HIS A 79 7.77 4.89 13.29
N TYR A 80 7.82 5.32 14.56
CA TYR A 80 6.73 5.12 15.51
C TYR A 80 6.73 6.17 16.64
N ILE A 81 5.59 6.32 17.30
CA ILE A 81 5.39 7.13 18.51
C ILE A 81 4.77 6.26 19.59
N VAL A 82 5.37 6.23 20.77
CA VAL A 82 4.79 5.56 21.95
C VAL A 82 3.69 6.43 22.52
N THR A 83 2.43 5.96 22.51
CA THR A 83 1.29 6.73 23.04
C THR A 83 0.95 6.33 24.47
N THR A 84 1.23 5.07 24.86
CA THR A 84 0.96 4.58 26.22
C THR A 84 2.10 3.72 26.76
N THR A 85 2.70 4.16 27.87
CA THR A 85 3.70 3.39 28.64
C THR A 85 3.15 2.79 29.92
N THR A 86 1.93 3.16 30.34
CA THR A 86 1.28 2.58 31.53
C THR A 86 -0.19 2.34 31.24
N VAL A 87 -0.68 1.14 31.54
CA VAL A 87 -2.08 0.78 31.42
C VAL A 87 -2.65 0.33 32.77
N TYR A 88 -3.88 0.76 33.04
CA TYR A 88 -4.66 0.36 34.20
C TYR A 88 -5.75 -0.59 33.74
N ILE A 89 -5.79 -1.78 34.30
CA ILE A 89 -6.68 -2.88 33.94
C ILE A 89 -7.70 -3.05 35.06
N PRO A 90 -8.96 -2.61 34.86
CA PRO A 90 -10.02 -2.77 35.85
C PRO A 90 -10.37 -4.25 36.06
N THR A 91 -10.93 -4.56 37.23
CA THR A 91 -11.38 -5.89 37.63
C THR A 91 -12.34 -6.52 36.60
N ASP A 92 -13.29 -5.73 36.09
CA ASP A 92 -14.39 -6.21 35.24
C ASP A 92 -14.17 -5.98 33.74
N ALA A 93 -12.93 -5.64 33.36
CA ALA A 93 -12.67 -5.29 31.98
C ALA A 93 -12.55 -6.52 31.06
N ASN A 94 -13.19 -6.38 29.90
CA ASN A 94 -13.20 -7.35 28.79
C ASN A 94 -12.46 -6.83 27.54
N ASP A 95 -11.87 -5.64 27.60
CA ASP A 95 -11.13 -5.05 26.48
C ASP A 95 -9.73 -5.67 26.33
N THR A 96 -9.15 -5.50 25.15
CA THR A 96 -7.73 -5.81 24.93
C THR A 96 -6.87 -4.70 25.50
N PHE A 97 -6.10 -5.03 26.54
CA PHE A 97 -5.11 -4.14 27.16
C PHE A 97 -3.74 -4.35 26.53
N GLY A 98 -2.93 -3.29 26.51
CA GLY A 98 -1.63 -3.35 25.84
C GLY A 98 -0.89 -2.03 25.84
N CYS A 99 0.37 -2.10 25.41
CA CYS A 99 1.15 -0.92 25.06
C CYS A 99 0.59 -0.37 23.74
N GLU A 100 0.20 0.89 23.72
CA GLU A 100 -0.31 1.55 22.53
C GLU A 100 0.81 2.32 21.83
N ILE A 101 0.91 2.10 20.52
CA ILE A 101 1.95 2.64 19.65
C ILE A 101 1.27 3.16 18.39
N ARG A 102 1.61 4.39 17.98
CA ARG A 102 1.26 4.92 16.67
C ARG A 102 2.40 4.62 15.69
N LEU A 103 2.10 3.91 14.62
CA LEU A 103 3.02 3.67 13.51
C LEU A 103 3.01 4.88 12.56
N LEU A 104 4.18 5.21 12.04
CA LEU A 104 4.38 6.30 11.09
C LEU A 104 4.68 5.69 9.72
N ASP A 105 3.76 5.93 8.79
CA ASP A 105 3.88 5.55 7.38
C ASP A 105 4.73 6.60 6.65
N ASP A 106 5.79 6.16 5.97
CA ASP A 106 6.68 7.03 5.18
C ASP A 106 6.25 7.13 3.70
N GLY A 107 5.11 6.53 3.35
CA GLY A 107 4.28 6.84 2.19
C GLY A 107 4.43 5.85 1.05
N MET A 108 5.50 6.00 0.25
CA MET A 108 5.77 5.15 -0.92
C MET A 108 7.23 4.66 -0.92
N THR A 109 7.91 4.76 0.22
CA THR A 109 9.34 4.51 0.31
C THR A 109 9.54 3.05 0.67
N GLU A 110 10.08 2.25 -0.25
CA GLU A 110 10.38 0.86 0.08
C GLU A 110 11.54 0.74 1.06
N ASN A 111 11.28 0.08 2.17
CA ASN A 111 12.27 -0.28 3.17
C ASN A 111 12.21 -1.78 3.51
N ASP A 112 13.19 -2.21 4.30
CA ASP A 112 13.07 -3.49 4.99
C ASP A 112 12.07 -3.38 6.14
N ASP A 113 11.41 -4.49 6.46
CA ASP A 113 10.57 -4.58 7.66
C ASP A 113 11.38 -4.14 8.88
N ARG A 114 10.79 -3.26 9.68
CA ARG A 114 11.46 -2.68 10.85
C ARG A 114 10.94 -3.30 12.12
N ASN A 115 11.71 -3.21 13.21
CA ASN A 115 11.25 -3.70 14.49
C ASN A 115 11.55 -2.78 15.66
N LEU A 116 10.74 -2.93 16.70
CA LEU A 116 10.96 -2.37 18.02
C LEU A 116 10.66 -3.44 19.08
N LYS A 117 11.11 -3.22 20.30
CA LYS A 117 10.91 -4.15 21.41
C LYS A 117 10.08 -3.50 22.50
N VAL A 118 9.03 -4.19 22.94
CA VAL A 118 8.23 -3.80 24.11
C VAL A 118 8.47 -4.79 25.23
N THR A 119 8.79 -4.30 26.42
CA THR A 119 9.03 -5.10 27.63
C THR A 119 8.06 -4.68 28.73
N ILE A 120 7.45 -5.64 29.42
CA ILE A 120 6.76 -5.39 30.70
C ILE A 120 7.83 -5.07 31.74
N GLU A 121 7.94 -3.79 32.11
CA GLU A 121 8.95 -3.29 33.04
C GLU A 121 8.52 -3.52 34.50
N ASN A 122 7.24 -3.27 34.78
CA ASN A 122 6.68 -3.46 36.11
C ASN A 122 5.21 -3.86 36.05
N VAL A 123 4.78 -4.68 37.01
CA VAL A 123 3.38 -5.06 37.21
C VAL A 123 3.04 -4.88 38.69
N GLU A 124 2.07 -4.02 38.97
CA GLU A 124 1.51 -3.84 40.31
C GLU A 124 0.12 -4.49 40.36
N GLY A 125 -0.18 -5.21 41.45
CA GLY A 125 -1.42 -5.98 41.61
C GLY A 125 -1.44 -7.32 40.86
N ALA A 126 -0.36 -7.72 40.21
CA ALA A 126 -0.21 -9.04 39.59
C ALA A 126 1.27 -9.42 39.54
N GLN A 127 1.60 -10.57 38.96
CA GLN A 127 2.97 -10.99 38.67
C GLN A 127 3.23 -10.93 37.16
N THR A 128 4.48 -10.70 36.77
CA THR A 128 4.87 -10.83 35.36
C THR A 128 4.87 -12.31 35.00
N GLY A 129 4.19 -12.68 33.92
CA GLY A 129 4.15 -14.05 33.42
C GLY A 129 5.32 -14.40 32.51
N ALA A 130 5.20 -15.49 31.75
CA ALA A 130 6.31 -16.06 30.98
C ALA A 130 6.76 -15.17 29.81
N THR A 131 5.83 -14.52 29.12
CA THR A 131 6.11 -13.67 27.95
C THR A 131 6.14 -12.21 28.39
N SER A 132 7.28 -11.76 28.92
CA SER A 132 7.47 -10.39 29.40
C SER A 132 8.00 -9.42 28.34
N THR A 133 8.35 -9.93 27.15
CA THR A 133 8.90 -9.15 26.03
C THR A 133 8.17 -9.52 24.74
N CYS A 134 7.93 -8.53 23.89
CA CYS A 134 7.37 -8.69 22.55
C CYS A 134 8.23 -7.94 21.52
N ASN A 135 8.61 -8.64 20.45
CA ASN A 135 9.18 -8.03 19.25
C ASN A 135 8.02 -7.56 18.36
N VAL A 136 7.95 -6.26 18.08
CA VAL A 136 6.91 -5.69 17.23
C VAL A 136 7.53 -5.41 15.86
N ILE A 137 7.03 -6.08 14.83
CA ILE A 137 7.42 -5.88 13.44
C ILE A 137 6.49 -4.86 12.79
N LEU A 138 7.08 -3.80 12.22
CA LEU A 138 6.46 -2.86 11.31
C LEU A 138 6.72 -3.38 9.91
N LYS A 139 5.70 -4.01 9.32
CA LYS A 139 5.78 -4.55 7.97
C LYS A 139 5.65 -3.42 6.95
N ASP A 140 6.65 -3.31 6.09
CA ASP A 140 6.63 -2.37 4.97
C ASP A 140 5.54 -2.81 3.98
N VAL A 141 4.67 -1.88 3.59
CA VAL A 141 3.57 -2.13 2.64
C VAL A 141 3.80 -1.48 1.28
N ASP A 142 4.95 -0.82 1.11
CA ASP A 142 5.31 -0.04 -0.08
C ASP A 142 6.03 -0.87 -1.14
N LYS A 143 6.31 -2.15 -0.87
CA LYS A 143 6.76 -3.17 -1.85
C LYS A 143 5.72 -3.53 -2.91
N ASN A 144 4.84 -2.61 -3.33
CA ASN A 144 3.85 -2.92 -4.35
C ASN A 144 4.48 -2.82 -5.76
N PRO A 145 4.54 -3.93 -6.52
CA PRO A 145 4.98 -3.93 -7.93
C PRO A 145 4.31 -2.85 -8.76
N TYR A 146 3.07 -2.48 -8.40
CA TYR A 146 2.28 -1.50 -9.12
C TYR A 146 3.03 -0.18 -9.35
N PHE A 147 3.58 0.40 -8.27
CA PHE A 147 4.27 1.68 -8.35
C PHE A 147 5.68 1.53 -8.94
N LYS A 148 6.31 0.37 -8.76
CA LYS A 148 7.64 0.09 -9.31
C LYS A 148 7.65 0.00 -10.83
N LEU A 149 6.54 -0.37 -11.46
CA LEU A 149 6.44 -0.44 -12.91
C LEU A 149 6.20 0.93 -13.58
N MET A 150 5.79 1.95 -12.82
CA MET A 150 5.60 3.30 -13.37
C MET A 150 6.93 3.94 -13.82
N GLY A 151 6.81 4.89 -14.73
CA GLY A 151 7.94 5.67 -15.26
C GLY A 151 8.18 5.46 -16.74
N THR A 152 9.40 5.74 -17.19
CA THR A 152 9.76 5.72 -18.61
C THR A 152 10.48 4.42 -18.98
N TRP A 153 10.04 3.83 -20.08
CA TRP A 153 10.52 2.56 -20.60
C TRP A 153 10.89 2.67 -22.08
N THR A 154 11.71 1.74 -22.53
CA THR A 154 12.02 1.50 -23.94
C THR A 154 11.30 0.23 -24.37
N PHE A 155 10.32 0.37 -25.25
CA PHE A 155 9.66 -0.75 -25.91
C PHE A 155 10.50 -1.24 -27.08
N ASN A 156 10.65 -2.56 -27.19
CA ASN A 156 11.41 -3.23 -28.23
C ASN A 156 10.56 -4.37 -28.80
N ALA A 157 10.58 -4.51 -30.12
CA ALA A 157 9.84 -5.55 -30.82
C ALA A 157 10.41 -5.76 -32.22
N VAL A 158 9.84 -6.71 -32.94
CA VAL A 158 9.96 -6.83 -34.40
C VAL A 158 8.63 -6.51 -35.06
N LYS A 159 8.66 -5.90 -36.25
CA LYS A 159 7.44 -5.74 -37.05
C LYS A 159 6.99 -7.09 -37.57
N ALA A 160 5.74 -7.47 -37.30
CA ALA A 160 5.22 -8.75 -37.76
C ALA A 160 5.10 -8.84 -39.30
N THR A 161 5.17 -7.71 -40.01
CA THR A 161 5.09 -7.64 -41.47
C THR A 161 6.37 -8.00 -42.21
N ASP A 162 7.54 -7.69 -41.63
CA ASP A 162 8.83 -7.81 -42.32
C ASP A 162 10.01 -8.24 -41.42
N GLY A 163 9.78 -8.45 -40.12
CA GLY A 163 10.80 -8.86 -39.16
C GLY A 163 11.81 -7.78 -38.79
N SER A 164 11.66 -6.53 -39.27
CA SER A 164 12.55 -5.44 -38.89
C SER A 164 12.38 -5.05 -37.42
N ALA A 165 13.49 -4.79 -36.74
CA ALA A 165 13.46 -4.32 -35.37
C ALA A 165 12.85 -2.92 -35.26
N VAL A 166 12.10 -2.68 -34.19
CA VAL A 166 11.54 -1.38 -33.83
C VAL A 166 11.77 -1.12 -32.34
N SER A 167 12.03 0.15 -32.00
CA SER A 167 12.19 0.58 -30.62
C SER A 167 11.66 1.99 -30.44
N PHE A 168 10.92 2.23 -29.35
CA PHE A 168 10.37 3.55 -29.02
C PHE A 168 10.13 3.71 -27.51
N THR A 169 9.85 4.94 -27.08
CA THR A 169 9.64 5.25 -25.66
C THR A 169 8.18 5.07 -25.26
N VAL A 170 7.97 4.46 -24.09
CA VAL A 170 6.66 4.30 -23.47
C VAL A 170 6.72 4.84 -22.04
N THR A 171 5.72 5.59 -21.62
CA THR A 171 5.55 6.05 -20.23
C THR A 171 4.38 5.32 -19.60
N ILE A 172 4.62 4.69 -18.44
CA ILE A 172 3.62 3.98 -17.65
C ILE A 172 3.16 4.90 -16.51
N SER A 173 1.85 5.10 -16.38
CA SER A 173 1.21 5.82 -15.27
C SER A 173 -0.11 5.17 -14.82
N ASP A 174 -0.68 5.66 -13.73
CA ASP A 174 -2.01 5.29 -13.21
C ASP A 174 -3.17 5.94 -13.99
N GLY A 175 -2.88 6.81 -14.95
CA GLY A 175 -3.89 7.58 -15.69
C GLY A 175 -4.63 8.65 -14.86
N GLY A 176 -4.29 8.83 -13.58
CA GLY A 176 -4.90 9.82 -12.69
C GLY A 176 -6.33 9.51 -12.22
N ASP A 177 -6.81 8.27 -12.35
CA ASP A 177 -8.12 7.84 -11.86
C ASP A 177 -7.97 6.89 -10.67
N GLU A 178 -8.32 7.37 -9.48
CA GLU A 178 -8.25 6.60 -8.24
C GLU A 178 -9.07 5.30 -8.30
N ALA A 179 -10.11 5.23 -9.14
CA ALA A 179 -10.89 4.01 -9.32
C ALA A 179 -10.07 2.86 -9.95
N ASN A 180 -8.99 3.18 -10.66
CA ASN A 180 -8.12 2.25 -11.39
C ASN A 180 -6.79 1.98 -10.70
N LEU A 181 -6.54 2.63 -9.54
CA LEU A 181 -5.36 2.40 -8.73
C LEU A 181 -5.22 0.91 -8.40
N GLU A 182 -4.03 0.35 -8.63
CA GLU A 182 -3.73 -1.08 -8.49
C GLU A 182 -4.64 -2.03 -9.29
N LYS A 183 -5.27 -1.56 -10.37
CA LYS A 183 -6.10 -2.38 -11.27
C LYS A 183 -5.68 -2.27 -12.73
N SER A 184 -5.19 -1.12 -13.15
CA SER A 184 -4.70 -0.92 -14.50
C SER A 184 -3.70 0.23 -14.58
N TYR A 185 -3.04 0.31 -15.74
CA TYR A 185 -2.18 1.40 -16.14
C TYR A 185 -2.66 2.01 -17.44
N VAL A 186 -2.25 3.26 -17.64
CA VAL A 186 -2.22 3.89 -18.95
C VAL A 186 -0.77 3.96 -19.42
N PHE A 187 -0.47 3.22 -20.48
CA PHE A 187 0.80 3.34 -21.17
C PHE A 187 0.64 4.40 -22.24
N ASN A 188 1.62 5.29 -22.39
CA ASN A 188 1.60 6.37 -23.38
C ASN A 188 2.86 6.30 -24.24
N GLY A 189 2.67 6.41 -25.56
CA GLY A 189 3.75 6.30 -26.52
C GLY A 189 3.59 5.06 -27.38
N PHE A 190 3.39 5.27 -28.68
CA PHE A 190 3.29 4.18 -29.64
C PHE A 190 3.77 4.65 -31.01
N THR A 191 4.26 3.73 -31.83
CA THR A 191 4.55 4.00 -33.25
C THR A 191 3.43 3.41 -34.09
N ASP A 192 2.66 4.25 -34.78
CA ASP A 192 1.65 3.80 -35.74
C ASP A 192 2.11 4.06 -37.19
N GLY A 193 1.20 3.98 -38.16
CA GLY A 193 1.55 4.20 -39.56
C GLY A 193 1.93 5.65 -39.92
N LYS A 194 1.77 6.62 -39.00
CA LYS A 194 2.29 8.00 -39.14
C LYS A 194 3.63 8.21 -38.45
N GLY A 195 4.08 7.27 -37.62
CA GLY A 195 5.31 7.37 -36.85
C GLY A 195 5.04 7.36 -35.35
N TYR A 196 6.08 7.71 -34.58
CA TYR A 196 6.01 7.75 -33.12
C TYR A 196 5.22 8.96 -32.63
N ASP A 197 4.31 8.73 -31.69
CA ASP A 197 3.61 9.76 -30.93
C ASP A 197 3.57 9.36 -29.46
N ALA A 198 4.11 10.23 -28.59
CA ALA A 198 4.22 10.03 -27.15
C ALA A 198 2.87 10.07 -26.42
N THR A 199 1.81 10.53 -27.08
CA THR A 199 0.48 10.72 -26.49
C THR A 199 -0.49 9.60 -26.79
N ILE A 200 -0.13 8.64 -27.65
CA ILE A 200 -1.00 7.50 -27.97
C ILE A 200 -1.14 6.62 -26.73
N PRO A 201 -2.36 6.51 -26.16
CA PRO A 201 -2.61 5.72 -24.96
C PRO A 201 -2.90 4.26 -25.32
N TRP A 202 -2.53 3.37 -24.41
CA TRP A 202 -2.92 1.98 -24.43
C TRP A 202 -3.12 1.45 -23.02
N THR A 203 -4.08 0.54 -22.86
CA THR A 203 -4.56 0.08 -21.55
C THR A 203 -3.92 -1.25 -21.21
N VAL A 204 -3.39 -1.33 -19.99
CA VAL A 204 -2.78 -2.56 -19.46
C VAL A 204 -3.41 -2.85 -18.10
N ASP A 205 -4.15 -3.94 -17.99
CA ASP A 205 -4.71 -4.41 -16.72
C ASP A 205 -3.59 -4.96 -15.83
N TYR A 206 -3.67 -4.68 -14.54
CA TYR A 206 -2.77 -5.19 -13.51
C TYR A 206 -3.55 -6.08 -12.55
N ASN A 207 -3.09 -7.31 -12.39
CA ASN A 207 -3.65 -8.23 -11.41
C ASN A 207 -2.65 -8.43 -10.27
N LYS A 208 -2.93 -7.81 -9.12
CA LYS A 208 -2.12 -7.92 -7.90
C LYS A 208 -2.04 -9.35 -7.36
N ALA A 209 -3.09 -10.15 -7.53
CA ALA A 209 -3.16 -11.50 -6.95
C ALA A 209 -2.35 -12.52 -7.76
N SER A 210 -2.32 -12.38 -9.08
CA SER A 210 -1.53 -13.26 -9.96
C SER A 210 -0.19 -12.66 -10.37
N GLU A 211 0.10 -11.41 -10.00
CA GLU A 211 1.33 -10.68 -10.36
C GLU A 211 1.58 -10.67 -11.88
N THR A 212 0.54 -10.32 -12.65
CA THR A 212 0.56 -10.30 -14.12
C THR A 212 0.04 -8.99 -14.69
N LEU A 213 0.53 -8.64 -15.87
CA LEU A 213 -0.02 -7.61 -16.74
C LEU A 213 -0.88 -8.24 -17.85
N SER A 214 -1.87 -7.50 -18.33
CA SER A 214 -2.63 -7.89 -19.50
C SER A 214 -2.90 -6.68 -20.39
N VAL A 215 -2.28 -6.63 -21.57
CA VAL A 215 -2.62 -5.63 -22.58
C VAL A 215 -4.03 -5.93 -23.07
N VAL A 216 -4.91 -4.95 -23.04
CA VAL A 216 -6.29 -5.05 -23.53
C VAL A 216 -6.54 -4.00 -24.61
N GLN A 217 -7.69 -4.07 -25.28
CA GLN A 217 -8.07 -3.06 -26.25
C GLN A 217 -8.15 -1.68 -25.59
N GLY A 218 -7.29 -0.76 -26.01
CA GLY A 218 -7.27 0.61 -25.52
C GLY A 218 -8.42 1.47 -26.06
N PRO A 219 -8.51 2.73 -25.61
CA PRO A 219 -9.49 3.68 -26.13
C PRO A 219 -9.19 4.07 -27.58
N THR A 220 -10.22 4.57 -28.29
CA THR A 220 -10.00 5.26 -29.57
C THR A 220 -9.20 6.53 -29.34
N TYR A 221 -7.98 6.59 -29.87
CA TYR A 221 -7.11 7.76 -29.73
C TYR A 221 -7.22 8.72 -30.92
N ALA A 222 -7.56 8.21 -32.11
CA ALA A 222 -7.73 9.02 -33.31
C ALA A 222 -8.70 8.38 -34.31
N LYS A 223 -9.07 9.16 -35.34
CA LYS A 223 -9.79 8.68 -36.52
C LYS A 223 -9.06 9.11 -37.79
N TYR A 224 -8.90 8.20 -38.74
CA TYR A 224 -8.21 8.45 -40.00
C TYR A 224 -9.01 7.92 -41.20
N ASN A 225 -8.65 8.39 -42.41
CA ASN A 225 -9.31 7.97 -43.64
C ASN A 225 -8.54 6.82 -44.29
N PHE A 226 -9.14 5.64 -44.33
CA PHE A 226 -8.64 4.42 -44.97
C PHE A 226 -9.48 4.03 -46.21
N GLY A 227 -10.19 4.99 -46.81
CA GLY A 227 -11.31 4.74 -47.74
C GLY A 227 -12.67 4.73 -47.03
N PHE A 228 -12.64 4.68 -45.70
CA PHE A 228 -13.71 4.95 -44.75
C PHE A 228 -13.12 5.69 -43.53
N VAL A 229 -13.94 6.24 -42.65
CA VAL A 229 -13.46 6.86 -41.39
C VAL A 229 -13.21 5.75 -40.37
N GLY A 230 -11.96 5.32 -40.25
CA GLY A 230 -11.54 4.28 -39.31
C GLY A 230 -11.12 4.87 -37.96
N GLU A 231 -11.63 4.31 -36.88
CA GLU A 231 -11.15 4.56 -35.52
C GLU A 231 -9.92 3.70 -35.25
N VAL A 232 -8.89 4.27 -34.63
CA VAL A 232 -7.66 3.54 -34.29
C VAL A 232 -7.49 3.39 -32.79
N ARG A 233 -7.08 2.18 -32.39
CA ARG A 233 -6.87 1.75 -31.00
C ARG A 233 -5.63 0.89 -30.94
N VAL A 234 -4.85 0.98 -29.86
CA VAL A 234 -3.83 -0.03 -29.58
C VAL A 234 -4.53 -1.26 -29.02
N CYS A 235 -4.24 -2.43 -29.59
CA CYS A 235 -4.93 -3.68 -29.27
C CYS A 235 -3.93 -4.85 -29.18
N PRO A 236 -4.21 -5.83 -28.33
CA PRO A 236 -3.61 -7.15 -28.45
C PRO A 236 -4.21 -7.90 -29.66
N MET A 237 -3.37 -8.66 -30.35
CA MET A 237 -3.76 -9.50 -31.49
C MET A 237 -3.06 -10.86 -31.40
N ASP A 238 -3.58 -11.86 -32.09
CA ASP A 238 -2.85 -13.11 -32.31
C ASP A 238 -1.80 -12.95 -33.43
N LEU A 239 -0.99 -13.99 -33.69
CA LEU A 239 0.03 -13.96 -34.76
C LEU A 239 -0.55 -13.85 -36.18
N THR A 240 -1.86 -13.99 -36.36
CA THR A 240 -2.55 -13.73 -37.64
C THR A 240 -3.06 -12.30 -37.76
N ALA A 241 -2.78 -11.46 -36.76
CA ALA A 241 -3.27 -10.11 -36.57
C ALA A 241 -4.80 -10.02 -36.36
N ALA A 242 -5.45 -11.11 -35.92
CA ALA A 242 -6.84 -11.04 -35.46
C ALA A 242 -6.88 -10.52 -34.02
N LEU A 243 -7.94 -9.78 -33.65
CA LEU A 243 -8.07 -9.26 -32.29
C LEU A 243 -8.09 -10.39 -31.26
N SER A 244 -7.25 -10.23 -30.25
CA SER A 244 -7.27 -11.05 -29.04
C SER A 244 -8.00 -10.31 -27.92
N LYS A 245 -8.52 -11.05 -26.95
CA LYS A 245 -9.14 -10.44 -25.76
C LYS A 245 -8.10 -9.70 -24.92
N SER A 246 -6.94 -10.32 -24.77
CA SER A 246 -5.82 -9.80 -23.99
C SER A 246 -4.50 -10.41 -24.45
N LEU A 247 -3.39 -9.77 -24.07
CA LEU A 247 -2.04 -10.33 -24.19
C LEU A 247 -1.35 -10.22 -22.83
N GLU A 248 -0.92 -11.36 -22.28
CA GLU A 248 -0.26 -11.39 -20.98
C GLU A 248 1.15 -10.81 -21.03
N GLY A 249 1.57 -10.21 -19.92
CA GLY A 249 2.92 -9.75 -19.69
C GLY A 249 3.36 -10.00 -18.25
N THR A 250 4.66 -10.15 -18.07
CA THR A 250 5.30 -10.38 -16.76
C THR A 250 6.50 -9.46 -16.61
N TRP A 251 6.91 -9.19 -15.38
CA TRP A 251 8.10 -8.40 -15.08
C TRP A 251 9.13 -9.22 -14.31
N ASN A 252 10.39 -8.80 -14.34
CA ASN A 252 11.45 -9.42 -13.56
C ASN A 252 11.52 -8.87 -12.13
N GLU A 253 12.25 -9.56 -11.25
CA GLU A 253 12.38 -9.22 -9.82
C GLU A 253 12.94 -7.80 -9.56
N THR A 254 13.72 -7.26 -10.48
CA THR A 254 14.29 -5.91 -10.38
C THR A 254 13.38 -4.81 -10.94
N PHE A 255 12.22 -5.18 -11.50
CA PHE A 255 11.25 -4.26 -12.09
C PHE A 255 11.85 -3.36 -13.19
N ASP A 256 12.84 -3.87 -13.91
CA ASP A 256 13.52 -3.16 -15.01
C ASP A 256 13.28 -3.81 -16.38
N ARG A 257 12.57 -4.93 -16.43
CA ARG A 257 12.18 -5.63 -17.66
C ARG A 257 10.73 -6.12 -17.59
N ILE A 258 9.99 -5.92 -18.67
CA ILE A 258 8.67 -6.52 -18.91
C ILE A 258 8.76 -7.36 -20.18
N ASP A 259 8.32 -8.61 -20.13
CA ASP A 259 8.21 -9.49 -21.30
C ASP A 259 6.73 -9.81 -21.54
N PHE A 260 6.26 -9.59 -22.78
CA PHE A 260 4.92 -9.97 -23.20
C PHE A 260 4.93 -11.36 -23.85
N ASP A 261 3.78 -12.06 -23.85
CA ASP A 261 3.67 -13.40 -24.45
C ASP A 261 4.16 -13.36 -25.93
N PRO A 262 5.19 -14.16 -26.28
CA PRO A 262 5.76 -14.15 -27.62
C PRO A 262 4.81 -14.67 -28.70
N ASN A 263 3.70 -15.32 -28.32
CA ASN A 263 2.68 -15.82 -29.25
C ASN A 263 1.58 -14.81 -29.56
N GLY A 264 1.79 -13.53 -29.23
CA GLY A 264 0.86 -12.47 -29.57
C GLY A 264 1.54 -11.23 -30.12
N ILE A 265 0.67 -10.29 -30.49
CA ILE A 265 1.02 -9.04 -31.14
C ILE A 265 0.44 -7.89 -30.32
N ILE A 266 1.20 -6.81 -30.21
CA ILE A 266 0.69 -5.51 -29.78
C ILE A 266 0.70 -4.61 -31.01
N GLY A 267 -0.45 -4.10 -31.41
CA GLY A 267 -0.58 -3.36 -32.66
C GLY A 267 -1.66 -2.28 -32.62
N VAL A 268 -1.79 -1.55 -33.72
CA VAL A 268 -2.89 -0.59 -33.94
C VAL A 268 -3.97 -1.26 -34.76
N GLY A 269 -5.11 -1.55 -34.15
CA GLY A 269 -6.32 -1.99 -34.83
C GLY A 269 -7.07 -0.81 -35.45
N VAL A 270 -7.67 -1.05 -36.61
CA VAL A 270 -8.54 -0.11 -37.33
C VAL A 270 -9.97 -0.64 -37.26
N PHE A 271 -10.90 0.22 -36.86
CA PHE A 271 -12.30 -0.14 -36.66
C PHE A 271 -13.20 0.72 -37.54
N ASP A 272 -14.11 0.10 -38.29
CA ASP A 272 -15.19 0.78 -39.00
C ASP A 272 -16.48 0.65 -38.19
N SER A 273 -17.02 1.77 -37.72
CA SER A 273 -18.29 1.79 -36.98
C SER A 273 -18.31 0.84 -35.76
N GLY A 274 -17.14 0.60 -35.15
CA GLY A 274 -16.96 -0.28 -33.99
C GLY A 274 -16.54 -1.71 -34.32
N GLU A 275 -16.64 -2.14 -35.58
CA GLU A 275 -16.23 -3.46 -36.05
C GLU A 275 -14.76 -3.46 -36.50
N TYR A 276 -14.03 -4.53 -36.20
CA TYR A 276 -12.64 -4.66 -36.60
C TYR A 276 -12.51 -4.78 -38.11
N ALA A 277 -11.83 -3.82 -38.73
CA ALA A 277 -11.65 -3.72 -40.18
C ALA A 277 -10.23 -4.08 -40.65
N GLY A 278 -9.28 -4.26 -39.71
CA GLY A 278 -7.90 -4.63 -39.98
C GLY A 278 -6.92 -3.95 -39.03
N TYR A 279 -5.64 -3.93 -39.39
CA TYR A 279 -4.58 -3.30 -38.60
C TYR A 279 -3.84 -2.24 -39.41
N TRP A 280 -3.15 -1.35 -38.70
CA TRP A 280 -2.31 -0.32 -39.29
C TRP A 280 -0.83 -0.47 -38.89
N ALA A 281 -0.55 -1.03 -37.71
CA ALA A 281 0.78 -1.39 -37.25
C ALA A 281 0.70 -2.66 -36.39
N VAL A 282 1.70 -3.55 -36.47
CA VAL A 282 1.73 -4.83 -35.75
C VAL A 282 3.15 -5.17 -35.30
N TYR A 283 3.31 -5.41 -33.99
CA TYR A 283 4.59 -5.72 -33.36
C TYR A 283 4.51 -7.05 -32.62
N ALA A 284 5.48 -7.93 -32.86
CA ALA A 284 5.64 -9.22 -32.22
C ALA A 284 6.95 -9.27 -31.42
N GLU A 285 7.13 -10.31 -30.60
CA GLU A 285 8.30 -10.47 -29.72
C GLU A 285 8.53 -9.23 -28.83
N CYS A 286 7.43 -8.71 -28.30
CA CYS A 286 7.40 -7.44 -27.57
C CYS A 286 8.01 -7.60 -26.17
N TYR A 287 8.93 -6.70 -25.81
CA TYR A 287 9.43 -6.55 -24.45
C TYR A 287 9.78 -5.10 -24.17
N MET A 288 9.84 -4.73 -22.91
CA MET A 288 10.21 -3.38 -22.46
C MET A 288 11.37 -3.45 -21.47
N VAL A 289 12.26 -2.46 -21.54
CA VAL A 289 13.34 -2.27 -20.57
C VAL A 289 13.25 -0.87 -20.00
N LYS A 290 13.35 -0.74 -18.67
CA LYS A 290 13.23 0.54 -17.98
C LYS A 290 14.42 1.44 -18.32
N LYS A 291 14.18 2.74 -18.39
CA LYS A 291 15.22 3.75 -18.67
C LYS A 291 15.93 4.22 -17.41
#